data_AF-A0A383F752-F1
#
_entry.id   AF-A0A383F752-F1
#
_cell.length_a   1.000
_cell.length_b   1.000
_cell.length_c   1.000
_cell.angle_alpha   90.00
_cell.angle_beta   90.00
_cell.angle_gamma   90.00
#
_symmetry.space_group_name_H-M   'P 1'
#
loop_
_entity.id
_entity.type
_entity.pdbx_description
1 polymer ?
#
loop_
_entity_poly.entity_id
_entity_poly.type
_entity_poly.pdbx_seq_one_letter_code
_entity_poly.pdbx_strand_id
1 'polypeptide(L)'
;HTKNSYEAFKKSVKWLKTNGYIVLGLYNKIGRFRTFFRKWMYKIFGEKYLLIFDPVLRKINKKSKRKINAWVKDQYNHPLERSHTFDEVLKWFKEENIEFINSLPQSTIFEKTNREEVFINLFQKEKKGNFFERILSQIFMIFQHEGSEGGLFIFIGKKCS
;
A
#
# COMPACT_ATOMS: atom_id res chain seq x y z
N HIS A 1 7.60 -6.56 -13.51
CA HIS A 1 6.31 -6.61 -12.77
C HIS A 1 5.87 -8.05 -12.62
N THR A 2 5.59 -8.49 -11.40
CA THR A 2 5.04 -9.82 -11.12
C THR A 2 3.70 -9.98 -11.82
N LYS A 3 3.41 -11.10 -12.50
CA LYS A 3 2.11 -11.35 -13.16
C LYS A 3 1.00 -11.78 -12.19
N ASN A 4 1.34 -12.26 -11.00
CA ASN A 4 0.40 -12.62 -9.95
C ASN A 4 1.04 -12.34 -8.57
N SER A 5 0.47 -11.40 -7.80
CA SER A 5 1.03 -10.97 -6.51
C SER A 5 1.02 -12.08 -5.47
N TYR A 6 -0.02 -12.91 -5.43
CA TYR A 6 -0.13 -14.04 -4.51
C TYR A 6 0.93 -15.10 -4.82
N GLU A 7 1.13 -15.45 -6.10
CA GLU A 7 2.16 -16.44 -6.49
C GLU A 7 3.58 -16.00 -6.11
N ALA A 8 3.88 -14.69 -6.21
CA ALA A 8 5.16 -14.18 -5.72
C ALA A 8 5.26 -14.26 -4.19
N PHE A 9 4.21 -13.86 -3.48
CA PHE A 9 4.15 -13.98 -2.02
C PHE A 9 4.38 -15.43 -1.57
N LYS A 10 3.64 -16.38 -2.15
CA LYS A 10 3.78 -17.82 -1.90
C LYS A 10 5.21 -18.33 -2.13
N LYS A 11 5.82 -17.95 -3.26
CA LYS A 11 7.22 -18.29 -3.55
C LYS A 11 8.18 -17.71 -2.52
N SER A 12 7.95 -16.48 -2.03
CA SER A 12 8.75 -15.89 -0.97
C SER A 12 8.61 -16.64 0.36
N VAL A 13 7.39 -17.02 0.75
CA VAL A 13 7.12 -17.78 1.98
C VAL A 13 7.77 -19.16 1.97
N LYS A 14 7.91 -19.80 0.81
CA LYS A 14 8.61 -21.08 0.67
C LYS A 14 10.04 -21.04 1.20
N TRP A 15 10.75 -19.92 1.02
CA TRP A 15 12.15 -19.75 1.45
C TRP A 15 12.28 -19.15 2.85
N LEU A 16 11.18 -18.72 3.46
CA LEU A 16 11.17 -18.19 4.81
C LEU A 16 11.37 -19.32 5.82
N LYS A 17 12.33 -19.15 6.75
CA LYS A 17 12.53 -20.09 7.87
C LYS A 17 11.34 -20.04 8.83
N THR A 18 11.07 -21.15 9.53
CA THR A 18 10.12 -21.17 10.65
C THR A 18 10.49 -20.08 11.67
N ASN A 19 9.48 -19.39 12.22
CA ASN A 19 9.61 -18.18 13.05
C ASN A 19 10.22 -16.95 12.35
N GLY A 20 10.56 -17.04 11.06
CA GLY A 20 11.00 -15.90 10.27
C GLY A 20 9.86 -14.92 9.99
N TYR A 21 10.22 -13.64 9.86
CA TYR A 21 9.27 -12.58 9.54
C TYR A 21 9.28 -12.27 8.04
N ILE A 22 8.11 -11.94 7.51
CA ILE A 22 7.92 -11.37 6.18
C ILE A 22 7.31 -9.98 6.30
N VAL A 23 7.92 -9.01 5.62
CA VAL A 23 7.42 -7.63 5.52
C VAL A 23 6.93 -7.42 4.10
N LEU A 24 5.63 -7.17 3.94
CA LEU A 24 4.96 -7.09 2.65
C LEU A 24 4.44 -5.68 2.42
N GLY A 25 5.13 -4.91 1.57
CA GLY A 25 4.70 -3.59 1.12
C GLY A 25 3.91 -3.67 -0.20
N LEU A 26 2.67 -3.17 -0.20
CA LEU A 26 1.78 -3.20 -1.36
C LEU A 26 0.98 -1.89 -1.47
N TYR A 27 0.46 -1.62 -2.66
CA TYR A 27 -0.51 -0.54 -2.81
C TYR A 27 -1.90 -0.99 -2.42
N ASN A 28 -2.60 -0.16 -1.65
CA ASN A 28 -3.94 -0.45 -1.18
C ASN A 28 -5.00 -0.08 -2.22
N LYS A 29 -5.99 -0.94 -2.41
CA LYS A 29 -7.07 -0.72 -3.39
C LYS A 29 -7.93 0.51 -3.08
N ILE A 30 -8.26 0.73 -1.80
CA ILE A 30 -9.08 1.86 -1.35
C ILE A 30 -8.20 3.11 -1.20
N GLY A 31 -7.04 3.00 -0.55
CA GLY A 31 -6.11 4.11 -0.34
C GLY A 31 -5.60 4.76 -1.63
N ARG A 32 -5.51 3.97 -2.71
CA ARG A 32 -5.05 4.46 -4.02
C ARG A 32 -6.13 5.21 -4.81
N PHE A 33 -7.31 5.42 -4.23
CA PHE A 33 -8.42 6.16 -4.85
C PHE A 33 -7.99 7.51 -5.43
N ARG A 34 -7.17 8.29 -4.72
CA ARG A 34 -6.70 9.61 -5.20
C ARG A 34 -5.92 9.50 -6.52
N THR A 35 -5.11 8.46 -6.67
CA THR A 35 -4.33 8.21 -7.89
C THR A 35 -5.22 7.72 -9.01
N PHE A 36 -6.15 6.80 -8.74
CA PHE A 36 -7.12 6.35 -9.73
C PHE A 36 -8.03 7.48 -10.24
N PHE A 37 -8.49 8.35 -9.34
CA PHE A 37 -9.25 9.54 -9.70
C PHE A 37 -8.43 10.48 -10.59
N ARG A 38 -7.17 10.79 -10.22
CA ARG A 38 -6.27 11.60 -11.07
C ARG A 38 -6.02 10.95 -12.43
N LYS A 39 -5.85 9.62 -12.48
CA LYS A 39 -5.68 8.87 -13.73
C LYS A 39 -6.90 8.97 -14.64
N TRP A 40 -8.10 8.89 -14.06
CA TRP A 40 -9.35 9.08 -14.80
C TRP A 40 -9.46 10.51 -15.34
N MET A 41 -9.23 11.53 -14.50
CA MET A 41 -9.23 12.93 -14.91
C MET A 41 -8.17 13.25 -15.96
N TYR A 42 -6.98 12.65 -15.86
CA TYR A 42 -5.92 12.78 -16.86
C TYR A 42 -6.37 12.31 -18.25
N LYS A 43 -7.16 11.24 -18.34
CA LYS A 43 -7.71 10.78 -19.63
C LYS A 43 -8.67 11.78 -20.26
N ILE A 44 -9.32 12.63 -19.46
CA ILE A 44 -10.30 13.63 -19.91
C ILE A 44 -9.63 14.97 -20.23
N PHE A 45 -8.79 15.46 -19.31
CA PHE A 45 -8.23 16.82 -19.34
C PHE A 45 -6.76 16.89 -19.79
N GLY A 46 -6.11 15.74 -20.00
CA GLY A 46 -4.72 15.64 -20.44
C GLY A 46 -3.70 16.08 -19.40
N GLU A 47 -2.45 16.26 -19.84
CA GLU A 47 -1.30 16.50 -18.97
C GLU A 47 -1.40 17.81 -18.16
N LYS A 48 -2.07 18.84 -18.69
CA LYS A 48 -2.26 20.12 -18.00
C LYS A 48 -2.96 19.95 -16.64
N TYR A 49 -3.92 19.04 -16.56
CA TYR A 49 -4.59 18.70 -15.30
C TYR A 49 -3.59 18.12 -14.29
N LEU A 50 -2.75 17.18 -14.70
CA LEU A 50 -1.77 16.56 -13.81
C LEU A 50 -0.78 17.58 -13.25
N LEU A 51 -0.31 18.54 -14.06
CA LEU A 51 0.61 19.59 -13.61
C LEU A 51 0.01 20.50 -12.51
N ILE A 52 -1.32 20.57 -12.41
CA ILE A 52 -2.03 21.36 -11.40
C ILE A 52 -2.38 20.52 -10.17
N PHE A 53 -2.83 19.28 -10.35
CA PHE A 53 -3.42 18.49 -9.27
C PHE A 53 -2.52 17.38 -8.70
N ASP A 54 -1.47 16.99 -9.41
CA ASP A 54 -0.49 16.04 -8.89
C ASP A 54 0.49 16.75 -7.95
N PRO A 55 0.58 16.35 -6.66
CA PRO A 55 1.42 17.03 -5.68
C PRO A 55 2.92 16.89 -5.96
N VAL A 56 3.35 15.83 -6.65
CA VAL A 56 4.74 15.60 -7.01
C VAL A 56 5.10 16.43 -8.23
N LEU A 57 4.27 16.43 -9.28
CA LEU A 57 4.52 17.26 -10.46
C LEU A 57 4.55 18.76 -10.13
N ARG A 58 3.73 19.22 -9.17
CA ARG A 58 3.79 20.60 -8.67
C ARG A 58 5.12 21.00 -8.05
N LYS A 59 5.87 20.03 -7.50
CA LYS A 59 7.18 20.26 -6.88
C LYS A 59 8.34 20.11 -7.87
N ILE A 60 8.13 19.46 -9.01
CA ILE A 60 9.15 19.30 -10.05
C ILE A 60 9.35 20.64 -10.78
N ASN A 61 10.61 21.00 -11.05
CA ASN A 61 10.92 22.14 -11.90
C ASN A 61 10.28 21.98 -13.29
N LYS A 62 9.39 22.91 -13.66
CA LYS A 62 8.63 22.91 -14.92
C LYS A 62 9.51 22.85 -16.18
N LYS A 63 10.78 23.28 -16.10
CA LYS A 63 11.73 23.18 -17.22
C LYS A 63 12.23 21.74 -17.44
N SER A 64 12.05 20.84 -16.46
CA SER A 64 12.49 19.45 -16.53
C SER A 64 11.44 18.54 -17.16
N LYS A 65 11.18 18.72 -18.46
CA LYS A 65 10.23 17.90 -19.23
C LYS A 65 10.51 16.39 -19.09
N ARG A 66 11.78 15.99 -19.01
CA ARG A 66 12.17 14.58 -18.81
C ARG A 66 11.62 14.00 -17.49
N LYS A 67 11.75 14.74 -16.38
CA LYS A 67 11.27 14.28 -15.06
C LYS A 67 9.74 14.21 -15.03
N ILE A 68 9.08 15.20 -15.61
CA ILE A 68 7.61 15.23 -15.73
C ILE A 68 7.13 14.02 -16.55
N ASN A 69 7.69 13.80 -17.74
CA ASN A 69 7.31 12.69 -18.61
C ASN A 69 7.56 11.33 -17.97
N ALA A 70 8.69 11.17 -17.26
CA ALA A 70 8.99 9.94 -16.54
C ALA A 70 7.95 9.65 -15.45
N TRP A 71 7.61 10.66 -14.62
CA TRP A 71 6.59 10.53 -13.59
C TRP A 71 5.21 10.23 -14.17
N VAL A 72 4.80 10.96 -15.22
CA VAL A 72 3.50 10.75 -15.86
C VAL A 72 3.41 9.33 -16.44
N LYS A 73 4.49 8.87 -17.09
CA LYS A 73 4.53 7.53 -17.66
C LYS A 73 4.43 6.45 -16.59
N ASP A 74 5.15 6.61 -15.49
CA ASP A 74 5.21 5.67 -14.38
C ASP A 74 3.89 5.61 -13.59
N GLN A 75 3.31 6.76 -13.23
CA GLN A 75 2.13 6.80 -12.36
C GLN A 75 0.81 6.64 -13.12
N TYR A 76 0.70 7.14 -14.36
CA TYR A 76 -0.58 7.22 -15.06
C TYR A 76 -0.66 6.31 -16.28
N ASN A 77 0.45 6.08 -16.98
CA ASN A 77 0.47 5.26 -18.20
C ASN A 77 0.92 3.82 -17.97
N HIS A 78 1.30 3.46 -16.74
CA HIS A 78 1.73 2.09 -16.46
C HIS A 78 0.56 1.11 -16.61
N PRO A 79 0.68 0.10 -17.49
CA PRO A 79 -0.44 -0.75 -17.88
C PRO A 79 -0.87 -1.75 -16.79
N LEU A 80 0.01 -2.07 -15.84
CA LEU A 80 -0.19 -3.15 -14.87
C LEU A 80 0.22 -2.71 -13.46
N GLU A 81 -0.53 -1.75 -12.91
CA GLU A 81 -0.51 -1.50 -11.48
C GLU A 81 -1.50 -2.44 -10.77
N ARG A 82 -1.08 -3.05 -9.67
CA ARG A 82 -1.96 -3.86 -8.81
C ARG A 82 -2.04 -3.28 -7.43
N SER A 83 -3.25 -3.26 -6.92
CA SER A 83 -3.57 -2.82 -5.58
C SER A 83 -4.40 -3.89 -4.88
N HIS A 84 -4.21 -4.04 -3.57
CA HIS A 84 -4.80 -5.09 -2.75
C HIS A 84 -5.53 -4.51 -1.56
N THR A 85 -6.49 -5.25 -1.00
CA THR A 85 -7.10 -4.93 0.29
C THR A 85 -6.34 -5.60 1.43
N PHE A 86 -6.58 -5.14 2.66
CA PHE A 86 -6.06 -5.82 3.85
C PHE A 86 -6.53 -7.27 3.92
N ASP A 87 -7.81 -7.52 3.62
CA ASP A 87 -8.42 -8.84 3.66
C ASP A 87 -7.83 -9.81 2.63
N GLU A 88 -7.47 -9.33 1.44
CA GLU A 88 -6.77 -10.14 0.43
C GLU A 88 -5.43 -10.62 0.98
N VAL A 89 -4.64 -9.74 1.61
CA VAL A 89 -3.35 -10.11 2.21
C VAL A 89 -3.50 -11.02 3.42
N LEU A 90 -4.48 -10.76 4.28
CA LEU A 90 -4.78 -11.61 5.44
C LEU A 90 -5.23 -13.01 5.02
N LYS A 91 -5.94 -13.12 3.89
CA LYS A 91 -6.28 -14.40 3.30
C LYS A 91 -5.02 -15.14 2.85
N TRP A 92 -4.08 -14.47 2.17
CA TRP A 92 -2.80 -15.09 1.78
C TRP A 92 -2.00 -15.56 3.00
N PHE A 93 -1.98 -14.76 4.06
CA PHE A 93 -1.32 -15.12 5.31
C PHE A 93 -1.91 -16.41 5.89
N LYS A 94 -3.24 -16.52 5.92
CA LYS A 94 -3.94 -17.73 6.35
C LYS A 94 -3.61 -18.94 5.46
N GLU A 95 -3.61 -18.77 4.15
CA GLU A 95 -3.35 -19.84 3.17
C GLU A 95 -1.91 -20.37 3.25
N GLU A 96 -0.94 -19.53 3.62
CA GLU A 96 0.48 -19.88 3.69
C GLU A 96 1.02 -20.04 5.13
N ASN A 97 0.13 -20.25 6.12
CA ASN A 97 0.49 -20.43 7.54
C ASN A 97 1.39 -19.33 8.12
N ILE A 98 1.11 -18.08 7.72
CA ILE A 98 1.73 -16.87 8.24
C ILE A 98 0.80 -16.25 9.28
N GLU A 99 1.29 -16.10 10.50
CA GLU A 99 0.62 -15.35 11.55
C GLU A 99 0.75 -13.84 11.29
N PHE A 100 -0.36 -13.11 11.40
CA PHE A 100 -0.32 -11.65 11.36
C PHE A 100 0.35 -11.10 12.62
N ILE A 101 1.31 -10.20 12.42
CA ILE A 101 2.06 -9.54 13.49
C ILE A 101 1.65 -8.09 13.62
N ASN A 102 1.74 -7.30 12.56
CA ASN A 102 1.44 -5.88 12.60
C ASN A 102 1.15 -5.32 11.19
N SER A 103 0.63 -4.09 11.11
CA SER A 103 0.47 -3.37 9.85
C SER A 103 0.69 -1.87 9.97
N LEU A 104 1.11 -1.25 8.87
CA LEU A 104 1.15 0.20 8.69
C LEU A 104 0.32 0.57 7.44
N PRO A 105 -0.75 1.36 7.57
CA PRO A 105 -1.33 1.84 8.83
C PRO A 105 -1.89 0.68 9.66
N GLN A 106 -2.18 0.94 10.93
CA GLN A 106 -2.76 -0.07 11.82
C GLN A 106 -4.10 -0.59 11.29
N SER A 107 -4.33 -1.89 11.46
CA SER A 107 -5.57 -2.53 11.03
C SER A 107 -6.76 -2.27 11.98
N THR A 108 -6.46 -1.82 13.20
CA THR A 108 -7.40 -1.32 14.22
C THR A 108 -7.49 0.22 14.12
N ILE A 109 -8.60 0.80 14.58
CA ILE A 109 -8.78 2.27 14.59
C ILE A 109 -9.06 2.79 15.99
N PHE A 110 -9.71 2.00 16.83
CA PHE A 110 -10.14 2.44 18.16
C PHE A 110 -9.06 2.22 19.23
N GLU A 111 -7.99 1.52 18.90
CA GLU A 111 -6.83 1.36 19.76
C GLU A 111 -5.87 2.52 19.48
N LYS A 112 -5.70 3.40 20.48
CA LYS A 112 -4.77 4.53 20.37
C LYS A 112 -3.34 3.99 20.51
N THR A 113 -2.59 4.03 19.43
CA THR A 113 -1.13 3.87 19.48
C THR A 113 -0.50 5.07 18.82
N ASN A 114 0.53 5.66 19.44
CA ASN A 114 1.26 6.73 18.79
C ASN A 114 2.06 6.17 17.60
N ARG A 115 2.18 6.93 16.51
CA ARG A 115 2.81 6.43 15.27
C ARG A 115 4.26 5.98 15.48
N GLU A 116 4.99 6.66 16.35
CA GLU A 116 6.37 6.33 16.72
C GLU A 116 6.44 4.99 17.47
N GLU A 117 5.47 4.71 18.34
CA GLU A 117 5.37 3.43 19.05
C GLU A 117 5.07 2.27 18.08
N VAL A 118 4.29 2.50 17.02
CA VAL A 118 4.04 1.49 15.97
C VAL A 118 5.35 1.06 15.28
N PHE A 119 6.26 2.01 15.01
CA PHE A 119 7.55 1.68 14.38
C PHE A 119 8.49 0.95 15.34
N ILE A 120 8.50 1.31 16.63
CA ILE A 120 9.30 0.62 17.65
C ILE A 120 8.78 -0.82 17.83
N ASN A 121 7.46 -0.99 17.84
CA ASN A 121 6.79 -2.27 18.09
C ASN A 121 6.39 -3.01 16.81
N LEU A 122 7.06 -2.71 15.69
CA LEU A 122 6.66 -3.17 14.36
C LEU A 122 6.64 -4.70 14.23
N PHE A 123 7.49 -5.40 14.98
CA PHE A 123 7.56 -6.87 15.02
C PHE A 123 6.90 -7.51 16.26
N GLN A 124 6.32 -6.68 17.13
CA GLN A 124 5.49 -7.16 18.23
C GLN A 124 4.10 -7.52 17.71
N LYS A 125 3.50 -8.52 18.34
CA LYS A 125 2.19 -9.03 17.95
C LYS A 125 1.11 -8.06 18.37
N GLU A 126 0.53 -7.39 17.38
CA GLU A 126 -0.62 -6.53 17.51
C GLU A 126 -1.92 -7.28 17.28
N LYS A 127 -3.01 -6.68 17.76
CA LYS A 127 -4.34 -7.18 17.44
C LYS A 127 -4.65 -6.90 15.97
N LYS A 128 -5.24 -7.91 15.34
CA LYS A 128 -5.84 -7.78 14.02
C LYS A 128 -7.23 -7.16 14.19
N GLY A 129 -7.43 -5.95 13.67
CA GLY A 129 -8.74 -5.28 13.72
C GLY A 129 -9.82 -6.09 13.03
N ASN A 130 -11.08 -5.90 13.42
CA ASN A 130 -12.21 -6.59 12.81
C ASN A 130 -12.48 -6.11 11.38
N PHE A 131 -13.40 -6.75 10.64
CA PHE A 131 -13.67 -6.41 9.24
C PHE A 131 -14.02 -4.93 9.04
N PHE A 132 -14.88 -4.36 9.89
CA PHE A 132 -15.27 -2.96 9.80
C PHE A 132 -14.10 -2.01 10.08
N GLU A 133 -13.29 -2.31 11.09
CA GLU A 133 -12.08 -1.54 11.38
C GLU A 133 -11.09 -1.57 10.21
N ARG A 134 -10.89 -2.74 9.59
CA ARG A 134 -9.98 -2.84 8.44
C ARG A 134 -10.47 -2.01 7.25
N ILE A 135 -11.78 -1.98 7.00
CA ILE A 135 -12.35 -1.15 5.93
C ILE A 135 -12.17 0.33 6.24
N LEU A 136 -12.55 0.75 7.45
CA LEU A 136 -12.41 2.14 7.88
C LEU A 136 -10.94 2.59 7.88
N SER A 137 -10.01 1.72 8.28
CA SER A 137 -8.58 2.04 8.31
C SER A 137 -8.07 2.35 6.90
N GLN A 138 -8.45 1.52 5.92
CA GLN A 138 -8.11 1.74 4.51
C GLN A 138 -8.74 3.02 3.94
N ILE A 139 -9.93 3.43 4.42
CA ILE A 139 -10.55 4.71 4.05
C ILE A 139 -9.77 5.88 4.68
N PHE A 140 -9.50 5.84 5.98
CA PHE A 140 -8.77 6.92 6.66
C PHE A 140 -7.36 7.11 6.13
N MET A 141 -6.72 6.02 5.71
CA MET A 141 -5.40 6.05 5.08
C MET A 141 -5.31 7.01 3.87
N ILE A 142 -6.42 7.27 3.16
CA ILE A 142 -6.48 8.26 2.07
C ILE A 142 -6.05 9.66 2.53
N PHE A 143 -6.37 9.99 3.78
CA PHE A 143 -6.13 11.28 4.42
C PHE A 143 -4.84 11.33 5.23
N GLN A 144 -4.11 10.22 5.33
CA GLN A 144 -2.84 10.11 6.06
C GLN A 144 -1.63 10.18 5.11
N HIS A 145 -0.42 10.07 5.68
CA HIS A 145 0.84 10.09 4.94
C HIS A 145 0.89 9.01 3.85
N GLU A 146 0.41 7.82 4.16
CA GLU A 146 0.36 6.67 3.25
C GLU A 146 -0.46 6.99 1.99
N GLY A 147 -1.58 7.69 2.15
CA GLY A 147 -2.38 8.19 1.04
C GLY A 147 -1.65 9.20 0.16
N SER A 148 -0.72 9.98 0.73
CA SER A 148 0.16 10.88 -0.04
C SER A 148 1.25 10.13 -0.79
N GLU A 149 1.66 8.96 -0.30
CA GLU A 149 2.55 8.00 -0.98
C GLU A 149 1.81 7.05 -1.94
N GLY A 150 0.56 7.39 -2.30
CA GLY A 150 -0.25 6.61 -3.23
C GLY A 150 -0.94 5.40 -2.61
N GLY A 151 -1.18 5.42 -1.29
CA GLY A 151 -1.84 4.35 -0.56
C GLY A 151 -0.95 3.14 -0.33
N LEU A 152 0.35 3.33 -0.10
CA LEU A 152 1.24 2.26 0.32
C LEU A 152 0.82 1.75 1.69
N PHE A 153 0.76 0.43 1.86
CA PHE A 153 0.58 -0.20 3.16
C PHE A 153 1.55 -1.36 3.34
N ILE A 154 1.89 -1.64 4.59
CA ILE A 154 2.85 -2.69 4.98
C ILE A 154 2.14 -3.65 5.91
N PHE A 155 2.21 -4.94 5.61
CA PHE A 155 1.77 -6.01 6.50
C PHE A 155 2.95 -6.86 6.90
N ILE A 156 2.99 -7.24 8.18
CA ILE A 156 4.06 -8.05 8.75
C ILE A 156 3.47 -9.35 9.22
N GLY A 157 4.10 -10.43 8.80
CA GLY A 157 3.72 -11.76 9.20
C GLY A 157 4.90 -12.57 9.73
N LYS A 158 4.61 -13.59 10.53
CA LYS A 158 5.59 -14.54 11.06
C LYS A 158 5.22 -15.95 10.63
N LYS A 159 6.18 -16.72 10.13
CA LYS A 159 5.95 -18.12 9.73
C LYS A 159 5.80 -19.00 10.96
N CYS A 160 4.66 -19.69 11.09
CA CYS A 160 4.40 -20.56 12.25
C CYS A 160 5.11 -21.91 12.14
N SER A 161 5.14 -22.50 10.94
CA SER A 161 5.74 -23.79 10.63
C SER A 161 6.45 -23.77 9.27
#